data_AF-A0A497QD15-F1
#
_entry.id   AF-A0A497QD15-F1
#
_cell.length_a   1.000
_cell.length_b   1.000
_cell.length_c   1.000
_cell.angle_alpha   90.00
_cell.angle_beta   90.00
_cell.angle_gamma   90.00
#
_symmetry.space_group_name_H-M   'P 1'
#
loop_
_entity.id
_entity.type
_entity.pdbx_description
1 polymer ?
#
loop_
_entity_poly.entity_id
_entity_poly.type
_entity_poly.pdbx_seq_one_letter_code
_entity_poly.pdbx_strand_id
1 'polypeptide(L)'
;MNENEIDILAEKVAIAIIDKLFEAGNLEISHFPPASEEEIMIGELGRLMTLMSTYEDKEEYEKAAIIKRKIEILQNKYNKK
;
A
#
# COMPACT_ATOMS: atom_id res chain seq x y z
N MET A 1 6.15 -14.89 -24.77
CA MET A 1 7.11 -13.77 -24.86
C MET A 1 8.50 -14.36 -24.91
N ASN A 2 9.37 -13.83 -25.78
CA ASN A 2 10.80 -14.18 -25.78
C ASN A 2 11.58 -13.25 -24.83
N GLU A 3 12.82 -13.60 -24.50
CA GLU A 3 13.65 -12.82 -23.56
C GLU A 3 13.81 -11.35 -23.98
N ASN A 4 14.01 -11.11 -25.28
CA ASN A 4 14.12 -9.75 -25.82
C ASN A 4 12.85 -8.91 -25.60
N GLU A 5 11.66 -9.51 -25.70
CA GLU A 5 10.40 -8.82 -25.41
C GLU A 5 10.24 -8.46 -23.94
N ILE A 6 10.79 -9.29 -23.03
CA ILE A 6 10.79 -9.04 -21.59
C ILE A 6 11.74 -7.87 -21.27
N ASP A 7 12.92 -7.86 -21.87
CA ASP A 7 13.91 -6.80 -21.66
C ASP A 7 13.40 -5.44 -22.14
N ILE A 8 12.81 -5.40 -23.34
CA ILE A 8 12.20 -4.19 -23.90
C ILE A 8 11.04 -3.69 -23.00
N LEU A 9 10.26 -4.61 -22.43
CA LEU A 9 9.17 -4.24 -21.54
C LEU A 9 9.70 -3.67 -20.22
N ALA A 10 10.72 -4.31 -19.63
CA ALA A 10 11.34 -3.85 -18.39
C ALA A 10 11.92 -2.44 -18.54
N GLU A 11 12.63 -2.17 -19.63
CA GLU A 11 13.19 -0.86 -19.93
C GLU A 11 12.10 0.22 -20.06
N LYS A 12 11.02 -0.09 -20.79
CA LYS A 12 9.89 0.84 -20.95
C LYS A 12 9.17 1.14 -19.63
N VAL A 13 9.02 0.13 -18.77
CA VAL A 13 8.41 0.31 -17.44
C VAL A 13 9.29 1.20 -16.57
N ALA A 14 10.60 0.98 -16.56
CA ALA A 14 11.55 1.80 -15.79
C ALA A 14 11.51 3.27 -16.22
N ILE A 15 11.56 3.54 -17.53
CA ILE A 15 11.46 4.90 -18.08
C ILE A 15 10.13 5.56 -17.68
N ALA A 16 9.01 4.85 -17.83
CA ALA A 16 7.70 5.39 -17.48
C ALA A 16 7.54 5.69 -15.98
N ILE A 17 8.22 4.94 -15.10
CA ILE A 17 8.26 5.21 -13.67
C ILE A 17 9.10 6.47 -13.41
N ILE A 18 10.28 6.59 -14.04
CA ILE A 18 11.17 7.74 -13.87
C ILE A 18 10.47 9.03 -14.30
N ASP A 19 9.87 9.04 -15.50
CA ASP A 19 9.18 10.21 -16.04
C ASP A 19 7.97 10.64 -15.20
N LYS A 20 7.32 9.70 -14.49
CA LYS A 20 6.18 9.99 -13.61
C LYS A 20 6.60 10.51 -12.24
N LEU A 21 7.74 10.06 -11.72
CA LEU A 21 8.14 10.32 -10.33
C LEU A 21 9.18 11.43 -10.18
N PHE A 22 9.98 11.69 -11.21
CA PHE A 22 11.12 12.60 -11.16
C PHE A 22 11.06 13.63 -12.28
N GLU A 23 11.46 14.87 -12.00
CA GLU A 23 11.72 15.86 -13.04
C GLU A 23 13.11 15.62 -13.65
N ALA A 24 13.22 15.80 -14.98
CA ALA A 24 14.47 15.61 -15.69
C ALA A 24 15.59 16.46 -15.09
N GLY A 25 16.59 15.79 -14.50
CA GLY A 25 17.77 16.43 -13.90
C GLY A 25 17.75 16.53 -12.37
N ASN A 26 16.69 16.10 -11.68
CA ASN A 26 16.64 16.08 -10.22
C ASN A 26 16.04 14.74 -9.71
N LEU A 27 16.73 14.09 -8.78
CA LEU A 27 16.29 12.85 -8.10
C LEU A 27 15.30 13.13 -6.95
N GLU A 28 14.87 14.38 -6.79
CA GLU A 28 13.76 14.72 -5.89
C GLU A 28 12.43 14.25 -6.50
N ILE A 29 11.65 13.55 -5.67
CA ILE A 29 10.30 13.07 -6.03
C ILE A 29 9.42 14.30 -6.25
N SER A 30 9.12 14.62 -7.51
CA SER A 30 8.36 15.81 -7.90
C SER A 30 6.85 15.56 -7.84
N HIS A 31 6.43 14.31 -8.03
CA HIS A 31 5.03 13.94 -8.04
C HIS A 31 4.80 12.57 -7.38
N PHE A 32 4.25 12.59 -6.17
CA PHE A 32 3.61 11.41 -5.60
C PHE A 32 2.12 11.51 -5.93
N PRO A 33 1.57 10.67 -6.82
CA PRO A 33 0.14 10.70 -7.07
C PRO A 33 -0.59 10.46 -5.74
N PRO A 34 -1.68 11.19 -5.45
CA PRO A 34 -2.46 10.93 -4.25
C PRO A 34 -2.92 9.48 -4.29
N ALA A 35 -2.66 8.76 -3.20
CA ALA A 35 -3.10 7.37 -3.09
C ALA A 35 -4.63 7.31 -3.28
N SER A 36 -5.07 6.34 -4.08
CA SER A 36 -6.48 6.06 -4.26
C SER A 36 -7.14 5.68 -2.93
N GLU A 37 -8.47 5.82 -2.82
CA GLU A 37 -9.20 5.39 -1.63
C GLU A 37 -8.93 3.92 -1.28
N GLU A 38 -8.73 3.06 -2.30
CA GLU A 38 -8.41 1.65 -2.12
C GLU A 38 -7.00 1.45 -1.56
N GLU A 39 -6.00 2.14 -2.10
CA GLU A 39 -4.61 2.08 -1.60
C GLU A 39 -4.49 2.59 -0.16
N ILE A 40 -5.17 3.70 0.17
CA ILE A 40 -5.23 4.23 1.54
C ILE A 40 -5.86 3.19 2.48
N MET A 41 -6.94 2.54 2.06
CA MET A 41 -7.61 1.53 2.85
C MET A 41 -6.73 0.30 3.09
N ILE A 42 -6.07 -0.21 2.05
CA ILE A 42 -5.15 -1.36 2.16
C ILE A 42 -4.02 -1.02 3.14
N GLY A 43 -3.45 0.18 3.04
CA GLY A 43 -2.43 0.67 3.97
C GLY A 43 -2.93 0.72 5.41
N GLU A 44 -4.14 1.23 5.63
CA GLU A 44 -4.73 1.31 6.98
C GLU A 44 -5.08 -0.08 7.56
N LEU A 45 -5.56 -1.00 6.72
CA LEU A 45 -5.77 -2.40 7.13
C LEU A 45 -4.45 -3.06 7.54
N GLY A 46 -3.40 -2.90 6.75
CA GLY A 46 -2.06 -3.41 7.08
C GLY A 46 -1.56 -2.86 8.41
N ARG A 47 -1.68 -1.54 8.63
CA ARG A 47 -1.31 -0.88 9.89
C ARG A 47 -2.09 -1.43 11.09
N LEU A 48 -3.40 -1.62 10.96
CA LEU A 48 -4.24 -2.17 12.03
C LEU A 48 -3.90 -3.64 12.31
N MET A 49 -3.64 -4.45 11.29
CA MET A 49 -3.23 -5.85 11.46
C MET A 49 -1.91 -5.96 12.21
N THR A 50 -0.89 -5.18 11.84
CA THR A 50 0.39 -5.13 12.55
C THR A 50 0.21 -4.69 14.00
N LEU A 51 -0.62 -3.67 14.25
CA LEU A 51 -0.88 -3.19 15.60
C LEU A 51 -1.62 -4.23 16.45
N MET A 52 -2.57 -4.95 15.86
CA MET A 52 -3.27 -6.05 16.53
C MET A 52 -2.30 -7.16 16.92
N SER A 53 -1.47 -7.64 15.98
CA SER A 53 -0.43 -8.64 16.24
C SER A 53 0.51 -8.20 17.36
N THR A 54 0.93 -6.92 17.35
CA THR A 54 1.79 -6.35 18.40
C THR A 54 1.14 -6.43 19.79
N TYR A 55 -0.18 -6.23 19.88
CA TYR A 55 -0.91 -6.36 21.15
C TYR A 55 -1.09 -7.82 21.57
N GLU A 56 -1.31 -8.73 20.62
CA GLU A 56 -1.39 -10.17 20.89
C GLU A 56 -0.05 -10.71 21.41
N ASP A 57 1.07 -10.31 20.80
CA ASP A 57 2.44 -10.67 21.23
C ASP A 57 2.77 -10.19 22.64
N LYS A 58 2.12 -9.11 23.09
CA LYS A 58 2.27 -8.53 24.44
C LYS A 58 1.21 -9.01 25.42
N GLU A 59 0.36 -9.95 25.03
CA GLU A 59 -0.79 -10.44 25.81
C GLU A 59 -1.80 -9.33 26.20
N GLU A 60 -1.81 -8.21 25.47
CA GLU A 60 -2.72 -7.08 25.66
C GLU A 60 -4.06 -7.32 24.92
N TYR A 61 -4.74 -8.44 25.22
CA TYR A 61 -5.87 -8.94 24.44
C TYR A 61 -7.07 -8.00 24.37
N GLU A 62 -7.30 -7.18 25.40
CA GLU A 62 -8.35 -6.17 25.36
C GLU A 62 -8.08 -5.12 24.27
N LYS A 63 -6.81 -4.70 24.13
CA LYS A 63 -6.39 -3.79 23.06
C LYS A 63 -6.48 -4.46 21.70
N ALA A 64 -6.05 -5.72 21.58
CA ALA A 64 -6.19 -6.50 20.35
C ALA A 64 -7.66 -6.60 19.89
N ALA A 65 -8.59 -6.87 20.82
CA ALA A 65 -10.02 -6.94 20.52
C ALA A 65 -10.60 -5.61 20.02
N ILE A 66 -10.14 -4.47 20.57
CA ILE A 66 -10.52 -3.14 20.08
C ILE A 66 -10.04 -2.92 18.64
N ILE A 67 -8.80 -3.32 18.32
CA ILE A 67 -8.25 -3.20 16.97
C ILE A 67 -8.99 -4.12 15.99
N LYS A 68 -9.27 -5.36 16.39
CA LYS A 68 -10.07 -6.31 15.60
C LYS A 68 -11.43 -5.72 15.20
N ARG A 69 -12.14 -5.09 16.14
CA ARG A 69 -13.40 -4.40 15.86
C ARG A 69 -13.25 -3.26 14.85
N LYS A 70 -12.14 -2.52 14.89
CA LYS A 70 -11.85 -1.45 13.90
C LYS A 70 -11.61 -2.03 12.50
N ILE A 71 -10.88 -3.15 12.40
CA ILE A 71 -10.65 -3.87 11.14
C ILE A 71 -11.99 -4.30 10.53
N GLU A 72 -12.86 -4.93 11.34
CA GLU A 72 -14.19 -5.38 10.89
C GLU A 72 -15.07 -4.23 10.40
N ILE A 73 -15.07 -3.08 11.11
CA ILE A 73 -15.80 -1.88 10.69
C ILE A 73 -15.28 -1.38 9.33
N LEU A 74 -13.96 -1.35 9.14
CA LEU A 74 -13.34 -0.87 7.91
C LEU A 74 -13.66 -1.79 6.72
N GLN A 75 -13.53 -3.10 6.89
CA GLN A 75 -13.88 -4.10 5.88
C GLN A 75 -15.37 -4.05 5.52
N ASN A 76 -16.26 -3.88 6.52
CA ASN A 76 -17.70 -3.78 6.29
C ASN A 76 -18.11 -2.49 5.55
N LYS A 77 -17.40 -1.39 5.73
CA LYS A 77 -17.62 -0.17 4.94
C LYS A 77 -17.26 -0.39 3.47
N TYR A 78 -16.25 -1.22 3.20
CA TYR A 78 -15.79 -1.49 1.85
C TYR A 78 -16.65 -2.54 1.12
N ASN A 79 -16.98 -3.65 1.77
CA ASN A 79 -17.81 -4.72 1.19
C ASN A 79 -19.25 -4.27 0.87
N LYS A 80 -19.65 -3.05 1.23
CA LYS A 80 -20.94 -2.44 0.92
C LYS A 80 -20.90 -1.41 -0.23
N LYS A 81 -19.73 -1.15 -0.83
CA LYS A 81 -19.62 -0.47 -2.13
C LYS A 81 -19.83 -1.49 -3.24
#